data_AF-A0A3Q2G7I1-F1
#
_entry.id   AF-A0A3Q2G7I1-F1
#
_cell.length_a   1.000
_cell.length_b   1.000
_cell.length_c   1.000
_cell.angle_alpha   90.00
_cell.angle_beta   90.00
_cell.angle_gamma   90.00
#
_symmetry.space_group_name_H-M   'P 1'
#
loop_
_entity.id
_entity.type
_entity.pdbx_description
1 polymer ?
#
loop_
_entity_poly.entity_id
_entity_poly.type
_entity_poly.pdbx_seq_one_letter_code
_entity_poly.pdbx_strand_id
1 'polypeptide(L)'
;MWQGIRICFTLFALHSAAAPAHINRLALFPDKSAWCEAKNITQIVGHTGCQPRSIQNRACLGQCFSYSVPNTFPQSTESLAHCDSCMPAQTQWEVVTLECPGSEDSPRVDKLVERILHCSCQSCSKETGQEGTVMQLYPADNTLDSAPSLTDPLIADPKSHAQGEQ
;
A
#
# COMPACT_ATOMS: atom_id res chain seq x y z
N MET A 1 -34.63 40.90 48.44
CA MET A 1 -33.16 41.04 48.32
C MET A 1 -32.55 39.66 48.29
N TRP A 2 -31.78 39.40 47.23
CA TRP A 2 -30.80 38.31 47.05
C TRP A 2 -31.31 36.85 47.04
N GLN A 3 -30.91 36.13 45.98
CA GLN A 3 -30.69 34.67 45.82
C GLN A 3 -31.19 34.29 44.40
N GLY A 4 -30.42 33.73 43.48
CA GLY A 4 -29.03 33.37 43.43
C GLY A 4 -28.60 33.45 41.96
N ILE A 5 -27.61 34.29 41.70
CA ILE A 5 -26.92 34.36 40.41
C ILE A 5 -25.78 33.34 40.50
N ARG A 6 -25.63 32.56 39.43
CA ARG A 6 -24.53 31.63 39.09
C ARG A 6 -24.64 30.28 39.77
N ILE A 7 -24.85 29.25 38.95
CA ILE A 7 -24.03 28.04 38.78
C ILE A 7 -24.86 27.14 37.85
N CYS A 8 -24.72 27.33 36.54
CA CYS A 8 -25.18 26.33 35.56
C CYS A 8 -24.46 26.50 34.23
N PHE A 9 -23.14 26.68 34.28
CA PHE A 9 -22.27 26.57 33.13
C PHE A 9 -20.98 25.95 33.65
N THR A 10 -20.62 24.78 33.09
CA THR A 10 -19.34 24.03 33.17
C THR A 10 -19.48 22.60 33.67
N LEU A 11 -20.17 21.76 32.90
CA LEU A 11 -19.85 20.32 32.82
C LEU A 11 -19.85 19.89 31.35
N PHE A 12 -19.04 20.54 30.52
CA PHE A 12 -18.60 19.91 29.27
C PHE A 12 -17.39 19.04 29.63
N ALA A 13 -17.67 17.77 29.93
CA ALA A 13 -16.66 16.77 30.22
C ALA A 13 -15.70 16.65 29.03
N LEU A 14 -14.41 16.90 29.29
CA LEU A 14 -13.30 16.59 28.39
C LEU A 14 -13.39 15.11 28.01
N HIS A 15 -13.91 14.83 26.82
CA HIS A 15 -13.68 13.56 26.15
C HIS A 15 -12.28 13.65 25.54
N SER A 16 -11.28 13.26 26.31
CA SER A 16 -9.95 12.97 25.76
C SER A 16 -10.10 11.74 24.87
N ALA A 17 -10.35 11.96 23.57
CA ALA A 17 -10.14 10.94 22.56
C ALA A 17 -8.64 10.62 22.58
N ALA A 18 -8.26 9.56 23.29
CA ALA A 18 -6.90 9.06 23.28
C ALA A 18 -6.54 8.75 21.82
N ALA A 19 -5.57 9.48 21.27
CA ALA A 19 -5.04 9.18 19.95
C ALA A 19 -4.62 7.70 19.93
N PRO A 20 -4.95 6.93 18.88
CA PRO A 20 -4.63 5.52 18.81
C PRO A 20 -3.14 5.32 19.09
N ALA A 21 -2.83 4.53 20.12
CA ALA A 21 -1.46 4.29 20.54
C ALA A 21 -0.71 3.59 19.39
N HIS A 22 0.16 4.31 18.71
CA HIS A 22 1.01 3.75 17.67
C HIS A 22 1.97 2.74 18.33
N ILE A 23 1.70 1.44 18.18
CA ILE A 23 2.49 0.37 18.80
C ILE A 23 3.85 0.30 18.10
N ASN A 24 4.80 1.06 18.62
CA ASN A 24 6.17 1.10 18.10
C ASN A 24 7.06 0.00 18.66
N ARG A 25 6.58 -0.83 19.60
CA ARG A 25 7.34 -1.91 20.22
C ARG A 25 6.46 -3.12 20.48
N LEU A 26 7.00 -4.31 20.21
CA LEU A 26 6.35 -5.57 20.59
C LEU A 26 6.76 -5.96 22.00
N ALA A 27 5.82 -6.47 22.80
CA ALA A 27 6.12 -7.02 24.12
C ALA A 27 7.15 -8.16 24.06
N LEU A 28 7.11 -8.95 22.98
CA LEU A 28 8.06 -10.04 22.71
C LEU A 28 9.46 -9.55 22.35
N PHE A 29 9.58 -8.32 21.84
CA PHE A 29 10.85 -7.74 21.38
C PHE A 29 10.93 -6.27 21.78
N PRO A 30 11.12 -5.97 23.08
CA PRO A 30 11.10 -4.60 23.60
C PRO A 30 12.24 -3.73 23.07
N ASP A 31 13.35 -4.36 22.65
CA ASP A 31 14.54 -3.70 22.12
C ASP A 31 14.43 -3.35 20.63
N LYS A 32 13.40 -3.86 19.95
CA LYS A 32 13.15 -3.55 18.54
C LYS A 32 12.04 -2.51 18.48
N SER A 33 12.24 -1.49 17.65
CA SER A 33 11.24 -0.46 17.41
C SER A 33 10.86 -0.38 15.94
N ALA A 34 9.56 -0.34 15.67
CA ALA A 34 9.04 0.01 14.37
C ALA A 34 9.07 1.53 14.18
N TRP A 35 9.20 1.95 12.93
CA TRP A 35 9.11 3.35 12.52
C TRP A 35 8.52 3.45 11.11
N CYS A 36 7.80 4.54 10.84
CA CYS A 36 7.21 4.81 9.53
C CYS A 36 7.10 6.32 9.35
N GLU A 37 7.64 6.83 8.26
CA GLU A 37 7.78 8.26 8.00
C GLU A 37 7.32 8.64 6.60
N ALA A 38 6.70 9.81 6.50
CA ALA A 38 6.38 10.44 5.22
C ALA A 38 7.57 11.28 4.75
N LYS A 39 8.29 10.80 3.74
CA LYS A 39 9.47 11.46 3.17
C LYS A 39 9.08 12.35 2.00
N ASN A 40 9.51 13.60 1.99
CA ASN A 40 9.25 14.51 0.88
C ASN A 40 9.91 14.02 -0.41
N ILE A 41 9.19 14.10 -1.51
CA ILE A 41 9.65 13.76 -2.86
C ILE A 41 9.22 14.84 -3.85
N THR A 42 9.93 14.95 -4.97
CA THR A 42 9.45 15.69 -6.13
C THR A 42 8.88 14.71 -7.14
N GLN A 43 7.58 14.80 -7.40
CA GLN A 43 6.87 13.97 -8.37
C GLN A 43 6.66 14.75 -9.66
N ILE A 44 6.95 14.12 -10.81
CA ILE A 44 6.68 14.71 -12.12
C ILE A 44 5.32 14.22 -12.61
N VAL A 45 4.41 15.16 -12.87
CA VAL A 45 3.09 14.92 -13.43
C VAL A 45 3.14 15.27 -14.91
N GLY A 46 2.97 14.27 -15.78
CA GLY A 46 3.03 14.44 -17.23
C GLY A 46 1.75 13.98 -17.93
N HIS A 47 1.49 14.54 -19.11
CA HIS A 47 0.47 14.10 -20.06
C HIS A 47 1.01 14.30 -21.47
N THR A 48 0.67 13.39 -22.39
CA THR A 48 1.14 13.46 -23.78
C THR A 48 0.70 14.77 -24.43
N GLY A 49 1.62 15.47 -25.11
CA GLY A 49 1.31 16.76 -25.75
C GLY A 49 1.25 17.96 -24.78
N CYS A 50 1.49 17.75 -23.49
CA CYS A 50 1.50 18.80 -22.47
C CYS A 50 2.88 18.94 -21.81
N GLN A 51 3.16 20.14 -21.30
CA GLN A 51 4.35 20.42 -20.51
C GLN A 51 4.22 19.76 -19.13
N PRO A 52 5.17 18.90 -18.72
CA PRO A 52 5.12 18.24 -17.44
C PRO A 52 5.35 19.23 -16.29
N ARG A 53 4.73 18.98 -15.14
CA ARG A 53 4.91 19.79 -13.92
C ARG A 53 5.52 18.98 -12.79
N SER A 54 6.47 19.58 -12.08
CA SER A 54 7.02 19.02 -10.84
C SER A 54 6.22 19.51 -9.63
N ILE A 55 5.77 18.59 -8.78
CA ILE A 55 5.03 18.87 -7.54
C ILE A 55 5.72 18.23 -6.33
N GLN A 56 5.55 18.80 -5.14
CA GLN A 56 6.21 18.32 -3.90
C GLN A 56 5.35 17.29 -3.17
N ASN A 57 5.48 15.97 -3.37
CA ASN A 57 4.65 14.97 -2.67
C ASN A 57 5.39 14.35 -1.48
N ARG A 58 4.81 13.32 -0.87
CA ARG A 58 5.49 12.45 0.08
C ARG A 58 5.41 10.99 -0.38
N ALA A 59 6.38 10.20 0.04
CA ALA A 59 6.37 8.75 -0.04
C ALA A 59 6.52 8.16 1.37
N CYS A 60 5.87 7.02 1.63
CA CYS A 60 6.01 6.34 2.91
C CYS A 60 7.26 5.45 2.93
N LEU A 61 8.07 5.57 3.97
CA LEU A 61 9.27 4.77 4.20
C LEU A 61 9.32 4.36 5.66
N GLY A 62 9.55 3.07 5.93
CA GLY A 62 9.58 2.57 7.29
C GLY A 62 9.95 1.10 7.43
N GLN A 63 10.04 0.66 8.68
CA GLN A 63 10.18 -0.73 9.09
C GLN A 63 9.09 -1.02 10.13
N CYS A 64 8.12 -1.83 9.75
CA CYS A 64 7.00 -2.22 10.60
C CYS A 64 7.14 -3.68 11.04
N PHE A 65 6.35 -4.09 12.04
CA PHE A 65 6.45 -5.43 12.60
C PHE A 65 5.65 -6.46 11.80
N SER A 66 6.23 -7.64 11.65
CA SER A 66 5.52 -8.85 11.24
C SER A 66 6.01 -10.03 12.09
N TYR A 67 5.11 -10.90 12.54
CA TYR A 67 5.46 -12.10 13.30
C TYR A 67 4.44 -13.21 13.06
N SER A 68 4.88 -14.45 13.18
CA SER A 68 4.04 -15.64 13.19
C SER A 68 4.40 -16.51 14.39
N VAL A 69 3.38 -16.98 15.10
CA VAL A 69 3.55 -17.91 16.21
C VAL A 69 3.38 -19.33 15.66
N PRO A 70 4.36 -20.24 15.86
CA PRO A 70 4.24 -21.61 15.38
C PRO A 70 3.09 -22.35 16.07
N ASN A 71 2.39 -23.18 15.32
CA ASN A 71 1.29 -24.00 15.84
C ASN A 71 1.81 -25.18 16.68
N THR A 72 1.07 -25.54 17.74
CA THR A 72 1.30 -26.76 18.51
C THR A 72 0.25 -27.82 18.15
N PHE A 73 0.59 -29.10 18.32
CA PHE A 73 -0.36 -30.22 18.18
C PHE A 73 -0.49 -31.00 19.50
N PRO A 74 -1.71 -31.24 20.00
CA PRO A 74 -3.00 -30.78 19.47
C PRO A 74 -3.17 -29.27 19.61
N GLN A 75 -3.84 -28.64 18.65
CA GLN A 75 -3.96 -27.19 18.56
C GLN A 75 -4.91 -26.63 19.63
N SER A 76 -4.41 -25.73 20.48
CA SER A 76 -5.20 -25.09 21.55
C SER A 76 -5.67 -23.67 21.21
N THR A 77 -5.07 -23.02 20.21
CA THR A 77 -5.41 -21.66 19.77
C THR A 77 -5.38 -21.53 18.25
N GLU A 78 -6.10 -20.56 17.69
CA GLU A 78 -6.01 -20.22 16.28
C GLU A 78 -4.57 -19.84 15.89
N SER A 79 -4.21 -20.08 14.63
CA SER A 79 -2.91 -19.71 14.08
C SER A 79 -2.74 -18.19 14.11
N LEU A 80 -1.79 -17.71 14.93
CA LEU A 80 -1.57 -16.27 15.13
C LEU A 80 -0.46 -15.77 14.18
N ALA A 81 -0.84 -14.99 13.18
CA ALA A 81 0.08 -14.27 12.31
C ALA A 81 -0.34 -12.80 12.22
N HIS A 82 0.64 -11.90 12.37
CA HIS A 82 0.49 -10.45 12.31
C HIS A 82 1.43 -9.85 11.29
N CYS A 83 0.97 -8.84 10.55
CA CYS A 83 1.77 -8.12 9.57
C CYS A 83 1.32 -6.67 9.54
N ASP A 84 2.25 -5.75 9.75
CA ASP A 84 2.08 -4.33 9.45
C ASP A 84 3.09 -3.89 8.38
N SER A 85 2.70 -2.92 7.56
CA SER A 85 3.54 -2.27 6.56
C SER A 85 3.39 -0.75 6.65
N CYS A 86 4.44 -0.01 6.23
CA CYS A 86 4.44 1.45 6.29
C CYS A 86 3.64 2.00 5.09
N MET A 87 2.41 2.44 5.36
CA MET A 87 1.43 2.83 4.34
C MET A 87 0.89 4.26 4.57
N PRO A 88 0.32 4.91 3.55
CA PRO A 88 -0.35 6.19 3.72
C PRO A 88 -1.48 6.10 4.76
N ALA A 89 -1.39 6.93 5.79
CA ALA A 89 -2.38 7.01 6.87
C ALA A 89 -3.40 8.14 6.62
N GLN A 90 -2.97 9.16 5.87
CA GLN A 90 -3.84 10.24 5.43
C GLN A 90 -3.39 10.71 4.05
N THR A 91 -4.35 10.80 3.13
CA THR A 91 -4.15 11.32 1.78
C THR A 91 -5.16 12.41 1.45
N GLN A 92 -4.84 13.23 0.46
CA GLN A 92 -5.75 14.22 -0.11
C GLN A 92 -5.61 14.22 -1.64
N TRP A 93 -6.67 14.54 -2.35
CA TRP A 93 -6.63 14.72 -3.80
C TRP A 93 -6.30 16.17 -4.14
N GLU A 94 -5.35 16.38 -5.05
CA GLU A 94 -4.97 17.69 -5.57
C GLU A 94 -5.10 17.70 -7.09
N VAL A 95 -5.69 18.77 -7.64
CA VAL A 95 -5.78 18.96 -9.08
C VAL A 95 -4.52 19.69 -9.58
N VAL A 96 -3.81 19.07 -10.51
CA VAL A 96 -2.64 19.63 -11.19
C VAL A 96 -2.98 19.91 -12.64
N THR A 97 -3.10 21.19 -12.98
CA THR A 97 -3.30 21.65 -14.36
C THR A 97 -1.97 21.68 -15.12
N LEU A 98 -1.94 21.01 -16.26
CA LEU A 98 -0.84 20.99 -17.23
C LEU A 98 -1.20 21.83 -18.45
N GLU A 99 -0.21 22.53 -19.02
CA GLU A 99 -0.39 23.35 -20.23
C GLU A 99 -0.03 22.53 -21.47
N CYS A 100 -0.86 22.59 -22.51
CA CYS A 100 -0.78 21.75 -23.70
C CYS A 100 -0.70 22.62 -24.97
N PRO A 101 0.47 23.24 -25.26
CA PRO A 101 0.60 24.24 -26.33
C PRO A 101 0.39 23.68 -27.75
N GLY A 102 0.36 22.36 -27.93
CA GLY A 102 0.11 21.71 -29.22
C GLY A 102 -1.36 21.42 -29.52
N SER A 103 -2.29 21.77 -28.64
CA SER A 103 -3.72 21.53 -28.81
C SER A 103 -4.49 22.84 -28.76
N GLU A 104 -5.10 23.23 -29.89
CA GLU A 104 -5.98 24.40 -29.99
C GLU A 104 -7.30 24.17 -29.24
N ASP A 105 -7.88 22.97 -29.32
CA ASP A 105 -9.18 22.64 -28.70
C ASP A 105 -9.07 22.39 -27.18
N SER A 106 -7.91 21.90 -26.72
CA SER A 106 -7.67 21.56 -25.31
C SER A 106 -6.30 22.07 -24.84
N PRO A 107 -6.15 23.38 -24.61
CA PRO A 107 -4.87 23.98 -24.24
C PRO A 107 -4.42 23.62 -22.82
N ARG A 108 -5.27 22.95 -22.02
CA ARG A 108 -4.98 22.52 -20.65
C ARG A 108 -5.58 21.16 -20.34
N VAL A 109 -4.90 20.40 -19.50
CA VAL A 109 -5.39 19.13 -18.95
C VAL A 109 -5.19 19.12 -17.44
N ASP A 110 -6.27 18.83 -16.71
CA ASP A 110 -6.25 18.64 -15.27
C ASP A 110 -5.99 17.18 -14.91
N LYS A 111 -5.07 16.95 -13.96
CA LYS A 111 -4.82 15.63 -13.38
C LYS A 111 -5.09 15.63 -11.89
N LEU A 112 -5.87 14.67 -11.43
CA LEU A 112 -6.00 14.37 -10.00
C LEU A 112 -4.77 13.57 -9.55
N VAL A 113 -4.07 14.11 -8.57
CA VAL A 113 -2.90 13.48 -7.96
C VAL A 113 -3.19 13.23 -6.49
N GLU A 114 -2.97 12.00 -6.04
CA GLU A 114 -3.05 11.67 -4.63
C GLU A 114 -1.81 12.19 -3.89
N ARG A 115 -2.05 12.90 -2.80
CA ARG A 115 -1.03 13.58 -2.00
C ARG A 115 -0.97 12.92 -0.64
N ILE A 116 0.19 12.37 -0.30
CA ILE A 116 0.39 11.71 0.99
C ILE A 116 0.69 12.78 2.04
N LEU A 117 -0.13 12.84 3.09
CA LEU A 117 0.06 13.75 4.21
C LEU A 117 0.79 13.05 5.35
N HIS A 118 0.32 11.87 5.76
CA HIS A 118 0.94 11.11 6.85
C HIS A 118 1.07 9.65 6.48
N CYS A 119 2.03 8.98 7.11
CA CYS A 119 2.27 7.54 7.00
C CYS A 119 2.27 6.93 8.40
N SER A 120 1.82 5.68 8.52
CA SER A 120 1.90 4.91 9.75
C SER A 120 2.05 3.42 9.44
N CYS A 121 2.51 2.65 10.43
CA CYS A 121 2.42 1.20 10.34
C CYS A 121 0.94 0.80 10.42
N GLN A 122 0.48 0.06 9.42
CA GLN A 122 -0.91 -0.39 9.29
C GLN A 122 -0.91 -1.85 8.85
N SER A 123 -1.96 -2.59 9.21
CA SER A 123 -2.07 -4.01 8.88
C SER A 123 -1.92 -4.21 7.37
N CYS A 124 -1.04 -5.13 6.98
CA CYS A 124 -0.85 -5.50 5.60
C CYS A 124 -2.20 -5.91 5.00
N SER A 125 -2.60 -5.31 3.88
CA SER A 125 -3.81 -5.73 3.19
C SER A 125 -3.69 -7.22 2.84
N LYS A 126 -4.57 -8.06 3.39
CA LYS A 126 -4.84 -9.35 2.78
C LYS A 126 -5.53 -9.00 1.47
N GLU A 127 -4.88 -9.21 0.32
CA GLU A 127 -5.61 -9.16 -0.96
C GLU A 127 -6.68 -10.26 -0.93
N THR A 128 -7.85 -9.95 -0.38
CA THR A 128 -9.08 -10.66 -0.73
C THR A 128 -9.52 -10.05 -2.04
N GLY A 129 -8.94 -10.54 -3.15
CA GLY A 129 -9.27 -10.26 -4.55
C GLY A 129 -10.31 -9.16 -4.79
N GLN A 130 -9.94 -7.90 -4.55
CA GLN A 130 -10.60 -6.78 -5.19
C GLN A 130 -9.71 -6.42 -6.37
N GLU A 131 -10.23 -6.76 -7.54
CA GLU A 131 -9.77 -6.39 -8.87
C GLU A 131 -9.66 -4.86 -8.97
N GLY A 132 -8.59 -4.33 -8.39
CA GLY A 132 -8.17 -2.94 -8.51
C GLY A 132 -7.24 -2.85 -9.70
N THR A 133 -7.82 -2.52 -10.85
CA THR A 133 -7.20 -2.02 -12.08
C THR A 133 -5.66 -2.01 -12.07
N VAL A 134 -5.06 -3.17 -12.32
CA VAL A 134 -3.68 -3.21 -12.81
C VAL A 134 -3.74 -2.55 -14.18
N MET A 135 -3.27 -1.31 -14.26
CA MET A 135 -3.06 -0.64 -15.53
C MET A 135 -1.90 -1.35 -16.23
N GLN A 136 -2.26 -2.40 -16.96
CA GLN A 136 -1.38 -3.19 -17.80
C GLN A 136 -0.84 -2.27 -18.91
N LEU A 137 0.37 -1.75 -18.71
CA LEU A 137 1.15 -1.14 -19.77
C LEU A 137 1.73 -2.25 -20.64
N TYR A 138 0.99 -2.66 -21.66
CA TYR A 138 1.56 -3.30 -22.85
C TYR A 138 1.05 -2.56 -24.09
N PRO A 139 1.93 -2.16 -25.02
CA PRO A 139 1.49 -1.64 -26.31
C PRO A 139 0.89 -2.76 -27.17
N ALA A 140 -0.29 -2.53 -27.72
CA ALA A 140 -0.76 -3.26 -28.89
C ALA A 140 0.06 -2.81 -30.11
N ASP A 141 0.70 -3.69 -30.85
CA ASP A 141 0.04 -4.47 -31.91
C ASP A 141 1.10 -5.22 -32.74
N ASN A 142 0.79 -6.45 -33.15
CA ASN A 142 1.04 -6.96 -34.50
C ASN A 142 0.49 -8.40 -34.60
N THR A 143 -0.72 -8.45 -35.18
CA THR A 143 -1.11 -9.37 -36.27
C THR A 143 -0.86 -10.87 -36.10
N LEU A 144 -1.97 -11.57 -35.89
CA LEU A 144 -2.44 -12.72 -36.68
C LEU A 144 -1.41 -13.84 -36.98
N ASP A 145 -1.47 -14.95 -36.25
CA ASP A 145 -1.81 -16.24 -36.86
C ASP A 145 -2.07 -17.36 -35.83
N SER A 146 -3.28 -17.92 -35.92
CA SER A 146 -3.60 -19.35 -35.90
C SER A 146 -3.08 -20.24 -34.74
N ALA A 147 -3.98 -20.58 -33.80
CA ALA A 147 -3.95 -21.89 -33.14
C ALA A 147 -4.50 -22.96 -34.11
N PRO A 148 -4.13 -24.27 -34.01
CA PRO A 148 -4.68 -25.09 -32.92
C PRO A 148 -3.81 -26.25 -32.38
N SER A 149 -4.19 -26.67 -31.17
CA SER A 149 -4.30 -28.05 -30.64
C SER A 149 -3.07 -28.98 -30.50
N LEU A 150 -2.87 -29.40 -29.23
CA LEU A 150 -2.70 -30.77 -28.72
C LEU A 150 -1.80 -31.75 -29.48
N THR A 151 -0.72 -32.20 -28.82
CA THR A 151 -0.46 -33.62 -28.51
C THR A 151 0.79 -33.78 -27.65
N ASP A 152 0.61 -34.36 -26.45
CA ASP A 152 1.67 -35.07 -25.73
C ASP A 152 2.16 -36.25 -26.57
N PRO A 153 3.45 -36.60 -26.46
CA PRO A 153 3.76 -38.00 -26.21
C PRO A 153 4.78 -38.17 -25.07
N LEU A 154 4.33 -38.93 -24.07
CA LEU A 154 5.18 -39.74 -23.20
C LEU A 154 6.04 -40.72 -24.03
N ILE A 155 7.14 -41.17 -23.40
CA ILE A 155 7.98 -42.35 -23.67
C ILE A 155 9.34 -42.03 -24.31
N ALA A 156 10.40 -42.01 -23.48
CA ALA A 156 11.38 -43.11 -23.41
C ALA A 156 12.56 -42.74 -22.47
N ASP A 157 12.58 -43.35 -21.29
CA ASP A 157 13.82 -43.63 -20.55
C ASP A 157 14.62 -44.71 -21.29
N PRO A 158 15.95 -44.61 -21.30
CA PRO A 158 16.77 -45.80 -21.06
C PRO A 158 17.78 -45.55 -19.92
N LYS A 159 17.64 -46.40 -18.89
CA LYS A 159 18.66 -46.70 -17.89
C LYS A 159 20.03 -46.90 -18.54
N SER A 160 21.08 -46.29 -17.97
CA SER A 160 22.42 -46.87 -18.01
C SER A 160 23.13 -46.72 -16.66
N HIS A 161 23.44 -47.89 -16.12
CA HIS A 161 24.56 -48.27 -15.25
C HIS A 161 24.83 -47.54 -13.92
N ALA A 162 24.47 -48.23 -12.85
CA ALA A 162 25.23 -48.28 -11.60
C ALA A 162 26.46 -49.20 -11.76
N GLN A 163 27.63 -48.79 -11.25
CA GLN A 163 28.52 -49.59 -10.39
C GLN A 163 29.84 -48.85 -10.02
N GLY A 164 30.25 -49.05 -8.76
CA GLY A 164 31.58 -48.78 -8.18
C GLY A 164 31.63 -47.50 -7.34
N GLU A 165 32.05 -47.45 -6.08
CA GLU A 165 32.85 -48.38 -5.27
C GLU A 165 32.82 -47.94 -3.77
N GLN A 166 33.14 -48.88 -2.86
CA GLN A 166 33.23 -48.85 -1.38
C GLN A 166 32.02 -49.29 -0.55
#